data_AF-B0NN16-F1
#
_entry.id   AF-B0NN16-F1
#
_cell.length_a   1.000
_cell.length_b   1.000
_cell.length_c   1.000
_cell.angle_alpha   90.00
_cell.angle_beta   90.00
_cell.angle_gamma   90.00
#
_symmetry.space_group_name_H-M   'P 1'
#
loop_
_entity.id
_entity.type
_entity.pdbx_description
1 polymer ?
#
loop_
_entity_poly.entity_id
_entity_poly.type
_entity_poly.pdbx_seq_one_letter_code
_entity_poly.pdbx_strand_id
1 'polypeptide(L)'
;MIQKKDNPIPYKCTECKFTVTQYYGTKLYALHTILVSSSFNQVNFVIALGDDRDYVKQIAKYVDKSAYFKQYVFLAKEHYKNAIPFFIKDKGAVRCDYDGTPILSYECDIWCPKYHNGDKFFYFKHNDAKSRFDYLVRRGDLIEAVKENEKWHLPKNINEILFMPPKYKTEVIPLSELLK
;
A
#
# COMPACT_ATOMS: atom_id res chain seq x y z
N MET A 1 -28.36 -13.50 13.33
CA MET A 1 -27.29 -12.86 14.12
C MET A 1 -26.83 -11.63 13.37
N ILE A 2 -27.13 -10.43 13.87
CA ILE A 2 -26.58 -9.19 13.30
C ILE A 2 -25.11 -9.19 13.71
N GLN A 3 -24.20 -9.41 12.77
CA GLN A 3 -22.77 -9.16 13.00
C GLN A 3 -22.67 -7.70 13.49
N LYS A 4 -22.26 -7.50 14.74
CA LYS A 4 -21.80 -6.19 15.19
C LYS A 4 -20.73 -5.78 14.19
N LYS A 5 -20.98 -4.73 13.40
CA LYS A 5 -19.90 -4.05 12.69
C LYS A 5 -18.95 -3.59 13.78
N ASP A 6 -17.82 -4.27 13.92
CA ASP A 6 -16.77 -3.81 14.82
C ASP A 6 -16.49 -2.35 14.48
N ASN A 7 -16.59 -1.48 15.50
CA ASN A 7 -16.26 -0.08 15.32
C ASN A 7 -14.82 -0.02 14.80
N PRO A 8 -14.56 0.69 13.69
CA PRO A 8 -13.24 0.67 13.08
C PRO A 8 -12.21 1.20 14.08
N ILE A 9 -11.13 0.42 14.27
CA ILE A 9 -10.10 0.72 15.27
C ILE A 9 -9.36 1.99 14.84
N PRO A 10 -9.31 3.03 15.69
CA PRO A 10 -8.53 4.22 15.40
C PRO A 10 -7.04 3.98 15.64
N TYR A 11 -6.21 4.36 14.67
CA TYR A 11 -4.76 4.33 14.75
C TYR A 11 -4.18 5.74 14.69
N LYS A 12 -3.07 5.95 15.40
CA LYS A 12 -2.21 7.11 15.23
C LYS A 12 -0.99 6.71 14.41
N CYS A 13 -0.61 7.55 13.45
CA CYS A 13 0.65 7.42 12.75
C CYS A 13 1.81 7.86 13.67
N THR A 14 2.80 6.99 13.84
CA THR A 14 4.08 7.29 14.49
C THR A 14 5.22 7.01 13.51
N GLU A 15 6.42 7.53 13.79
CA GLU A 15 7.62 7.32 12.94
C GLU A 15 7.38 7.60 11.45
N CYS A 16 6.81 8.79 11.19
CA CYS A 16 6.43 9.18 9.84
C CYS A 16 7.65 9.46 8.96
N LYS A 17 7.83 8.62 7.93
CA LYS A 17 8.91 8.71 6.97
C LYS A 17 8.36 8.77 5.55
N PHE A 18 8.53 9.92 4.90
CA PHE A 18 8.15 10.07 3.51
C PHE A 18 9.20 9.48 2.58
N THR A 19 8.74 8.80 1.55
CA THR A 19 9.58 8.23 0.51
C THR A 19 9.09 8.64 -0.87
N VAL A 20 10.01 8.67 -1.82
CA VAL A 20 9.71 8.76 -3.26
C VAL A 20 10.38 7.60 -3.97
N THR A 21 9.63 6.97 -4.86
CA THR A 21 10.14 5.90 -5.70
C THR A 21 9.96 6.29 -7.17
N GLN A 22 11.04 6.19 -7.96
CA GLN A 22 11.05 6.60 -9.36
C GLN A 22 10.70 5.43 -10.30
N TYR A 23 9.47 5.37 -10.79
CA TYR A 23 8.93 4.37 -11.72
C TYR A 23 8.90 4.89 -13.15
N TYR A 24 9.79 4.44 -14.05
CA TYR A 24 9.75 4.73 -15.51
C TYR A 24 9.17 6.12 -15.89
N GLY A 25 9.81 7.20 -15.41
CA GLY A 25 9.38 8.59 -15.67
C GLY A 25 8.39 9.19 -14.67
N THR A 26 7.72 8.37 -13.86
CA THR A 26 6.76 8.81 -12.81
C THR A 26 7.35 8.65 -11.41
N LYS A 27 7.15 9.64 -10.54
CA LYS A 27 7.49 9.54 -9.12
C LYS A 27 6.25 9.12 -8.35
N LEU A 28 6.33 8.08 -7.51
CA LEU A 28 5.28 7.79 -6.52
C LEU A 28 5.80 8.06 -5.13
N TYR A 29 4.99 8.74 -4.36
CA TYR A 29 5.23 9.13 -2.99
C TYR A 29 4.46 8.22 -2.05
N ALA A 30 5.06 7.94 -0.90
CA ALA A 30 4.40 7.20 0.16
C ALA A 30 4.81 7.71 1.53
N LEU A 31 3.95 7.48 2.51
CA LEU A 31 4.25 7.67 3.92
C LEU A 31 4.41 6.28 4.57
N HIS A 32 5.64 5.97 4.97
CA HIS A 32 5.94 4.83 5.84
C HIS A 32 5.72 5.28 7.28
N THR A 33 4.98 4.49 8.05
CA THR A 33 4.61 4.82 9.42
C THR A 33 4.34 3.56 10.21
N ILE A 34 4.47 3.64 11.54
CA ILE A 34 3.93 2.65 12.46
C ILE A 34 2.55 3.15 12.90
N LEU A 35 1.52 2.34 12.65
CA LEU A 35 0.17 2.61 13.14
C LEU A 35 0.02 2.04 14.53
N VAL A 36 -0.23 2.90 15.52
CA VAL A 36 -0.41 2.51 16.93
C VAL A 36 -1.86 2.75 17.35
N SER A 37 -2.53 1.71 17.84
CA SER A 37 -3.87 1.83 18.44
C SER A 37 -3.79 1.90 19.98
N SER A 38 -4.90 2.29 20.61
CA SER A 38 -5.04 2.27 22.08
C SER A 38 -4.99 0.87 22.68
N SER A 39 -5.16 -0.18 21.88
CA SER A 39 -5.05 -1.59 22.30
C SER A 39 -3.63 -2.13 22.22
N PHE A 40 -2.62 -1.26 22.12
CA PHE A 40 -1.20 -1.59 21.94
C PHE A 40 -0.87 -2.38 20.66
N ASN A 41 -1.79 -2.45 19.69
CA ASN A 41 -1.48 -3.02 18.39
C ASN A 41 -0.61 -2.04 17.62
N GLN A 42 0.55 -2.53 17.17
CA GLN A 42 1.45 -1.79 16.29
C GLN A 42 1.49 -2.49 14.93
N VAL A 43 1.28 -1.73 13.87
CA VAL A 43 1.28 -2.24 12.50
C VAL A 43 2.18 -1.37 11.64
N ASN A 44 3.25 -1.95 11.08
CA ASN A 44 4.02 -1.30 10.03
C ASN A 44 3.13 -1.11 8.81
N PHE A 45 2.98 0.14 8.36
CA PHE A 45 2.07 0.45 7.28
C PHE A 45 2.67 1.45 6.29
N VAL A 46 2.24 1.32 5.03
CA VAL A 46 2.61 2.23 3.96
C VAL A 46 1.32 2.82 3.40
N ILE A 47 1.15 4.14 3.59
CA ILE A 47 0.07 4.91 2.98
C ILE A 47 0.57 5.39 1.63
N ALA A 48 -0.03 4.89 0.55
CA ALA A 48 0.34 5.27 -0.81
C ALA A 48 -0.23 6.68 -1.08
N LEU A 49 0.60 7.66 -1.42
CA LEU A 49 0.14 9.04 -1.62
C LEU A 49 0.01 9.40 -3.10
N GLY A 50 0.44 8.51 -4.00
CA GLY A 50 0.37 8.69 -5.46
C GLY A 50 1.52 9.52 -6.01
N ASP A 51 1.31 10.16 -7.16
CA ASP A 51 2.30 10.97 -7.89
C ASP A 51 2.13 12.48 -7.71
N ASP A 52 1.08 12.90 -7.00
CA ASP A 52 0.76 14.30 -6.76
C ASP A 52 1.58 14.87 -5.60
N ARG A 53 2.63 15.62 -5.93
CA ARG A 53 3.51 16.24 -4.94
C ARG A 53 2.78 17.23 -4.03
N ASP A 54 1.79 17.98 -4.53
CA ASP A 54 1.09 18.99 -3.72
C ASP A 54 0.20 18.33 -2.67
N TYR A 55 -0.48 17.24 -3.04
CA TYR A 55 -1.18 16.39 -2.06
C TYR A 55 -0.23 15.84 -1.00
N VAL A 56 0.95 15.35 -1.41
CA VAL A 56 1.97 14.86 -0.47
C VAL A 56 2.43 15.96 0.48
N LYS A 57 2.64 17.19 -0.01
CA LYS A 57 2.98 18.34 0.84
C LYS A 57 1.87 18.66 1.85
N GLN A 58 0.60 18.53 1.48
CA GLN A 58 -0.52 18.72 2.41
C GLN A 58 -0.47 17.69 3.54
N ILE A 59 -0.28 16.40 3.20
CA ILE A 59 -0.11 15.33 4.20
C ILE A 59 1.14 15.56 5.06
N ALA A 60 2.24 16.04 4.47
CA ALA A 60 3.46 16.37 5.19
C ALA A 60 3.24 17.51 6.21
N LYS A 61 2.55 18.60 5.82
CA LYS A 61 2.21 19.72 6.74
C LYS A 61 1.38 19.25 7.93
N TYR A 62 0.54 18.27 7.68
CA TYR A 62 -0.31 17.65 8.67
C TYR A 62 0.49 16.80 9.67
N VAL A 63 1.45 16.02 9.19
CA VAL A 63 2.37 15.23 10.02
C VAL A 63 3.38 16.11 10.79
N ASP A 64 3.97 17.12 10.15
CA ASP A 64 4.99 18.02 10.72
C ASP A 64 4.47 18.88 11.87
N LYS A 65 3.19 19.28 11.77
CA LYS A 65 2.50 19.97 12.86
C LYS A 65 2.27 19.00 14.01
N SER A 66 3.30 18.81 14.82
CA SER A 66 3.26 18.32 16.20
C SER A 66 2.28 19.06 17.13
N ALA A 67 1.48 20.01 16.63
CA ALA A 67 0.41 20.62 17.40
C ALA A 67 -0.94 19.89 17.30
N TYR A 68 -1.39 19.37 16.15
CA TYR A 68 -2.80 18.93 16.04
C TYR A 68 -3.13 17.91 14.93
N PHE A 69 -2.25 16.99 14.56
CA PHE A 69 -2.70 15.79 13.84
C PHE A 69 -3.40 14.80 14.79
N LYS A 70 -4.62 15.18 15.20
CA LYS A 70 -5.61 14.28 15.83
C LYS A 70 -6.30 13.37 14.81
N GLN A 71 -5.89 13.43 13.54
CA GLN A 71 -6.56 12.68 12.50
C GLN A 71 -6.20 11.20 12.64
N TYR A 72 -7.09 10.44 13.25
CA TYR A 72 -6.98 8.99 13.31
C TYR A 72 -7.03 8.41 11.90
N VAL A 73 -6.17 7.43 11.67
CA VAL A 73 -6.23 6.54 10.51
C VAL A 73 -7.04 5.31 10.91
N PHE A 74 -7.93 4.90 10.02
CA PHE A 74 -8.77 3.71 10.18
C PHE A 74 -8.44 2.75 9.04
N LEU A 75 -8.24 1.48 9.36
CA LEU A 75 -7.97 0.47 8.36
C LEU A 75 -9.28 -0.26 8.01
N ALA A 76 -9.69 -0.15 6.75
CA ALA A 76 -10.75 -0.97 6.20
C ALA A 76 -10.14 -2.11 5.39
N LYS A 77 -10.62 -3.33 5.60
CA LYS A 77 -10.29 -4.45 4.73
C LYS A 77 -11.33 -4.51 3.61
N GLU A 78 -10.87 -4.46 2.37
CA GLU A 78 -11.73 -4.49 1.20
C GLU A 78 -11.31 -5.63 0.29
N HIS A 79 -12.28 -6.47 -0.06
CA HIS A 79 -12.06 -7.56 -1.00
C HIS A 79 -12.00 -6.99 -2.42
N TYR A 80 -10.88 -7.20 -3.11
CA TYR A 80 -10.64 -6.71 -4.44
C TYR A 80 -10.46 -7.87 -5.41
N LYS A 81 -11.09 -7.78 -6.58
CA LYS A 81 -10.94 -8.73 -7.68
C LYS A 81 -10.36 -8.04 -8.90
N ASN A 82 -9.26 -8.56 -9.42
CA ASN A 82 -8.63 -8.06 -10.64
C ASN A 82 -9.02 -8.91 -11.86
N ALA A 83 -9.08 -8.28 -13.04
CA ALA A 83 -9.34 -9.00 -14.28
C ALA A 83 -8.16 -9.88 -14.71
N ILE A 84 -6.94 -9.40 -14.49
CA ILE A 84 -5.70 -10.13 -14.74
C ILE A 84 -5.31 -10.83 -13.44
N PRO A 85 -5.14 -12.16 -13.42
CA PRO A 85 -4.70 -12.83 -12.22
C PRO A 85 -3.25 -12.46 -11.91
N PHE A 86 -2.86 -12.65 -10.67
CA PHE A 86 -1.58 -12.21 -10.15
C PHE A 86 -1.04 -13.21 -9.15
N PHE A 87 0.26 -13.10 -8.88
CA PHE A 87 1.00 -13.83 -7.89
C PHE A 87 1.40 -12.88 -6.76
N ILE A 88 1.44 -13.40 -5.53
CA ILE A 88 1.84 -12.62 -4.36
C ILE A 88 3.32 -12.86 -4.10
N LYS A 89 4.12 -11.79 -4.00
CA LYS A 89 5.52 -11.87 -3.59
C LYS A 89 5.61 -11.89 -2.06
N ASP A 90 6.36 -12.83 -1.52
CA ASP A 90 6.65 -12.96 -0.09
C ASP A 90 8.15 -13.16 0.11
N LYS A 91 8.81 -12.20 0.77
CA LYS A 91 10.25 -12.24 1.12
C LYS A 91 11.20 -12.66 -0.02
N GLY A 92 10.96 -12.17 -1.24
CA GLY A 92 11.83 -12.47 -2.40
C GLY A 92 11.48 -13.77 -3.13
N ALA A 93 10.40 -14.44 -2.75
CA ALA A 93 9.83 -15.57 -3.48
C ALA A 93 8.38 -15.26 -3.89
N VAL A 94 7.84 -16.05 -4.82
CA VAL A 94 6.40 -16.10 -5.04
C VAL A 94 5.77 -17.02 -3.99
N ARG A 95 4.61 -16.66 -3.46
CA ARG A 95 3.84 -17.53 -2.58
C ARG A 95 3.40 -18.78 -3.34
N CYS A 96 3.74 -19.95 -2.79
CA CYS A 96 3.35 -21.24 -3.32
C CYS A 96 2.37 -21.95 -2.39
N ASP A 97 1.66 -22.94 -2.92
CA ASP A 97 0.91 -23.92 -2.14
C ASP A 97 1.84 -24.93 -1.44
N TYR A 98 1.26 -25.94 -0.79
CA TYR A 98 2.00 -26.96 -0.04
C TYR A 98 2.98 -27.75 -0.93
N ASP A 99 2.66 -27.92 -2.22
CA ASP A 99 3.47 -28.69 -3.17
C ASP A 99 4.55 -27.83 -3.86
N GLY A 100 4.64 -26.54 -3.51
CA GLY A 100 5.59 -25.61 -4.11
C GLY A 100 5.11 -25.00 -5.42
N THR A 101 3.85 -25.18 -5.80
CA THR A 101 3.27 -24.58 -7.00
C THR A 101 2.89 -23.12 -6.73
N PRO A 102 3.30 -22.14 -7.57
CA PRO A 102 2.92 -20.75 -7.42
C PRO A 102 1.39 -20.56 -7.41
N ILE A 103 0.89 -19.83 -6.40
CA ILE A 103 -0.54 -19.59 -6.25
C ILE A 103 -0.98 -18.49 -7.20
N LEU A 104 -1.86 -18.83 -8.15
CA LEU A 104 -2.52 -17.88 -9.03
C LEU A 104 -3.79 -17.34 -8.36
N SER A 105 -3.84 -16.03 -8.13
CA SER A 105 -4.97 -15.35 -7.47
C SER A 105 -5.67 -14.38 -8.42
N TYR A 106 -7.00 -14.32 -8.36
CA TYR A 106 -7.79 -13.26 -8.99
C TYR A 106 -8.24 -12.20 -7.99
N GLU A 107 -8.13 -12.49 -6.71
CA GLU A 107 -8.69 -11.69 -5.64
C GLU A 107 -7.78 -11.66 -4.42
N CYS A 108 -7.84 -10.56 -3.68
CA CYS A 108 -7.14 -10.40 -2.42
C CYS A 108 -7.86 -9.40 -1.52
N ASP A 109 -7.65 -9.56 -0.21
CA ASP A 109 -8.05 -8.55 0.76
C ASP A 109 -7.01 -7.43 0.78
N ILE A 110 -7.44 -6.21 0.53
CA ILE A 110 -6.60 -5.01 0.54
C ILE A 110 -6.94 -4.16 1.75
N TRP A 111 -5.91 -3.88 2.57
CA TRP A 111 -6.01 -2.89 3.62
C TRP A 111 -5.95 -1.48 3.04
N CYS A 112 -7.05 -0.75 3.22
CA CYS A 112 -7.28 0.59 2.73
C CYS A 112 -7.31 1.58 3.90
N PRO A 113 -6.29 2.45 4.04
CA PRO A 113 -6.30 3.49 5.08
C PRO A 113 -7.34 4.57 4.75
N LYS A 114 -8.11 4.94 5.78
CA LYS A 114 -9.15 5.96 5.75
C LYS A 114 -8.94 6.97 6.87
N TYR A 115 -9.49 8.16 6.70
CA TYR A 115 -9.64 9.15 7.76
C TYR A 115 -11.13 9.50 7.93
N HIS A 116 -11.50 9.99 9.11
CA HIS A 116 -12.87 10.39 9.42
C HIS A 116 -12.96 11.91 9.58
N ASN A 117 -13.79 12.59 8.78
CA ASN A 117 -13.88 14.06 8.84
C ASN A 117 -14.90 14.60 9.86
N GLY A 118 -15.65 13.72 10.54
CA GLY A 118 -16.76 14.10 11.44
C GLY A 118 -18.09 13.48 11.01
N ASP A 119 -18.31 13.32 9.70
CA ASP A 119 -19.56 12.80 9.14
C ASP A 119 -19.40 11.43 8.50
N LYS A 120 -18.29 11.20 7.80
CA LYS A 120 -18.01 9.96 7.09
C LYS A 120 -16.53 9.64 6.99
N PHE A 121 -16.26 8.38 6.65
CA PHE A 121 -14.91 7.91 6.34
C PHE A 121 -14.57 8.18 4.87
N PHE A 122 -13.35 8.64 4.64
CA PHE A 122 -12.78 8.91 3.33
C PHE A 122 -11.47 8.17 3.17
N TYR A 123 -11.18 7.70 1.97
CA TYR A 123 -9.83 7.24 1.64
C TYR A 123 -8.87 8.43 1.61
N PHE A 124 -7.64 8.19 2.03
CA PHE A 124 -6.54 8.99 1.53
C PHE A 124 -6.48 8.80 0.00
N LYS A 125 -6.14 9.84 -0.77
CA LYS A 125 -5.98 9.74 -2.23
C LYS A 125 -5.10 8.52 -2.56
N HIS A 126 -5.46 7.78 -3.61
CA HIS A 126 -4.77 6.54 -4.03
C HIS A 126 -4.85 5.36 -3.04
N ASN A 127 -5.75 5.38 -2.06
CA ASN A 127 -5.92 4.29 -1.09
C ASN A 127 -7.25 3.54 -1.18
N ASP A 128 -8.06 3.78 -2.21
CA ASP A 128 -9.10 2.83 -2.59
C ASP A 128 -8.48 1.49 -3.03
N ALA A 129 -9.26 0.41 -3.00
CA ALA A 129 -8.76 -0.93 -3.25
C ALA A 129 -8.06 -1.08 -4.62
N LYS A 130 -8.63 -0.48 -5.68
CA LYS A 130 -8.03 -0.50 -7.02
C LYS A 130 -6.69 0.24 -7.04
N SER A 131 -6.65 1.48 -6.56
CA SER A 131 -5.41 2.27 -6.54
C SER A 131 -4.31 1.61 -5.70
N ARG A 132 -4.68 0.96 -4.59
CA ARG A 132 -3.76 0.17 -3.75
C ARG A 132 -3.23 -1.03 -4.49
N PHE A 133 -4.09 -1.77 -5.18
CA PHE A 133 -3.69 -2.89 -6.02
C PHE A 133 -2.68 -2.43 -7.08
N ASP A 134 -3.01 -1.38 -7.84
CA ASP A 134 -2.15 -0.80 -8.87
C ASP A 134 -0.78 -0.37 -8.28
N TYR A 135 -0.78 0.20 -7.07
CA TYR A 135 0.44 0.56 -6.36
C TYR A 135 1.30 -0.65 -5.97
N LEU A 136 0.68 -1.73 -5.46
CA LEU A 136 1.37 -2.97 -5.10
C LEU A 136 1.97 -3.67 -6.32
N VAL A 137 1.26 -3.65 -7.46
CA VAL A 137 1.79 -4.15 -8.74
C VAL A 137 3.01 -3.34 -9.17
N ARG A 138 2.93 -2.00 -9.14
CA ARG A 138 4.05 -1.12 -9.51
C ARG A 138 5.27 -1.37 -8.62
N ARG A 139 5.07 -1.55 -7.31
CA ARG A 139 6.11 -1.90 -6.34
C ARG A 139 6.72 -3.30 -6.53
N GLY A 140 6.03 -4.18 -7.25
CA GLY A 140 6.41 -5.59 -7.40
C GLY A 140 6.06 -6.44 -6.18
N ASP A 141 5.18 -5.97 -5.29
CA ASP A 141 4.61 -6.76 -4.20
C ASP A 141 3.58 -7.77 -4.75
N LEU A 142 2.88 -7.37 -5.82
CA LEU A 142 2.03 -8.23 -6.64
C LEU A 142 2.62 -8.32 -8.05
N ILE A 143 2.57 -9.52 -8.65
CA ILE A 143 3.15 -9.79 -9.97
C ILE A 143 2.01 -10.26 -10.87
N GLU A 144 1.60 -9.44 -11.83
CA GLU A 144 0.57 -9.84 -12.80
C GLU A 144 1.04 -11.03 -13.64
N ALA A 145 0.14 -11.98 -13.86
CA ALA A 145 0.39 -13.15 -14.69
C ALA A 145 0.43 -12.78 -16.17
N VAL A 146 1.12 -13.58 -16.96
CA VAL A 146 1.18 -13.45 -18.42
C VAL A 146 0.28 -14.51 -19.05
N LYS A 147 -0.51 -14.13 -20.05
CA LYS A 147 -1.36 -15.06 -20.79
C LYS A 147 -0.58 -15.65 -21.97
N GLU A 148 -0.42 -16.98 -22.01
CA GLU A 148 0.16 -17.72 -23.15
C GLU A 148 -0.71 -18.96 -23.43
N ASN A 149 -1.12 -19.16 -24.69
CA ASN A 149 -1.97 -20.28 -25.12
C ASN A 149 -3.23 -20.48 -24.26
N GLU A 150 -4.00 -19.41 -24.05
CA GLU A 150 -5.22 -19.39 -23.20
C GLU A 150 -5.01 -19.74 -21.72
N LYS A 151 -3.76 -19.86 -21.26
CA LYS A 151 -3.43 -20.14 -19.86
C LYS A 151 -2.64 -18.98 -19.26
N TRP A 152 -2.84 -18.76 -17.97
CA TRP A 152 -2.09 -17.76 -17.20
C TRP A 152 -0.85 -18.40 -16.58
N HIS A 153 0.28 -17.74 -16.75
CA HIS A 153 1.58 -18.23 -16.31
C HIS A 153 2.32 -17.17 -15.52
N LEU A 154 3.28 -17.64 -14.72
CA LEU A 154 4.26 -16.77 -14.11
C LEU A 154 5.12 -16.12 -15.21
N PRO A 155 5.45 -14.82 -15.09
CA PRO A 155 6.33 -14.18 -16.08
C PRO A 155 7.66 -14.93 -16.23
N LYS A 156 8.13 -15.13 -17.47
CA LYS A 156 9.38 -15.85 -17.76
C LYS A 156 10.61 -15.23 -17.10
N ASN A 157 10.59 -13.92 -16.87
CA ASN A 157 11.63 -13.16 -16.18
C ASN A 157 11.41 -13.08 -14.65
N ILE A 158 10.73 -14.06 -14.05
CA ILE A 158 10.39 -14.02 -12.62
C ILE A 158 11.60 -13.85 -11.70
N ASN A 159 12.72 -14.49 -12.00
CA ASN A 159 13.92 -14.37 -11.17
C ASN A 159 14.44 -12.93 -11.14
N GLU A 160 14.34 -12.21 -12.25
CA GLU A 160 14.65 -10.77 -12.27
C GLU A 160 13.66 -10.00 -11.39
N ILE A 161 12.36 -10.26 -11.52
CA ILE A 161 11.32 -9.60 -10.71
C ILE A 161 11.47 -9.88 -9.20
N LEU A 162 11.90 -11.09 -8.84
CA LEU A 162 12.05 -11.53 -7.45
C LEU A 162 13.30 -10.97 -6.78
N PHE A 163 14.44 -11.08 -7.46
CA PHE A 163 15.76 -10.77 -6.91
C PHE A 163 16.30 -9.38 -7.29
N MET A 164 15.59 -8.63 -8.14
CA MET A 164 15.90 -7.21 -8.29
C MET A 164 15.75 -6.53 -6.92
N PRO A 165 16.77 -5.78 -6.43
CA PRO A 165 16.54 -4.79 -5.38
C PRO A 165 15.34 -3.92 -5.82
N PRO A 166 14.57 -3.30 -4.91
CA PRO A 166 13.35 -2.57 -5.26
C PRO A 166 13.55 -1.86 -6.59
N LYS A 167 12.86 -2.33 -7.65
CA LYS A 167 13.20 -2.10 -9.07
C LYS A 167 13.41 -0.62 -9.41
N TYR A 168 12.92 0.22 -8.52
CA TYR A 168 12.88 1.65 -8.59
C TYR A 168 13.53 2.21 -7.34
N LYS A 169 14.56 3.04 -7.56
CA LYS A 169 15.26 3.76 -6.50
C LYS A 169 14.23 4.44 -5.61
N THR A 170 14.22 4.04 -4.34
CA THR A 170 13.35 4.61 -3.32
C THR A 170 14.20 5.44 -2.38
N GLU A 171 13.94 6.73 -2.34
CA GLU A 171 14.68 7.69 -1.53
C GLU A 171 13.80 8.19 -0.40
N VAL A 172 14.43 8.46 0.74
CA VAL A 172 13.78 9.14 1.86
C VAL A 172 13.77 10.62 1.55
N ILE A 173 12.61 11.26 1.67
CA ILE A 173 12.53 12.71 1.52
C ILE A 173 12.46 13.32 2.93
N PRO A 174 13.44 14.15 3.32
CA PRO A 174 13.36 14.89 4.57
C PRO A 174 12.08 15.73 4.61
N LEU A 175 11.43 15.77 5.78
CA LEU A 175 10.20 16.54 5.96
C LEU A 175 10.41 18.02 5.64
N SER A 176 11.55 18.57 6.06
CA SER A 176 11.96 19.95 5.75
C SER A 176 12.11 20.21 4.24
N GLU A 177 12.44 19.20 3.43
CA GLU A 177 12.53 19.34 1.97
C GLU A 177 11.15 19.26 1.31
N LEU A 178 10.26 18.41 1.81
CA LEU A 178 8.87 18.35 1.35
C LEU A 178 8.14 19.67 1.60
N LEU A 179 8.44 20.34 2.70
CA LEU A 179 7.75 21.55 3.13
C LEU A 179 8.28 22.86 2.52
N LYS A 180 9.42 22.81 1.81
CA LYS A 180 9.88 23.92 0.95
C LYS A 180 8.97 24.06 -0.26
#